data_AF-A0A520EK40-F1
#
_entry.id   AF-A0A520EK40-F1
#
_cell.length_a   1.000
_cell.length_b   1.000
_cell.length_c   1.000
_cell.angle_alpha   90.00
_cell.angle_beta   90.00
_cell.angle_gamma   90.00
#
_symmetry.space_group_name_H-M   'P 1'
#
loop_
_entity.id
_entity.type
_entity.pdbx_description
1 polymer ?
#
loop_
_entity_poly.entity_id
_entity_poly.type
_entity_poly.pdbx_seq_one_letter_code
_entity_poly.pdbx_strand_id
1 'polypeptide(L)' 'MRKRFFASEAGVAHHRAFTRSEATPQVHFNRIEADQIDDAVVLALVARARAAGFHAFVLPQPPELPMANRREDILIVRP' A
#
# COMPACT_ATOMS: atom_id res chain seq x y z
N MET A 1 1.69 3.07 -2.98
CA MET A 1 2.04 1.82 -3.72
C MET A 1 1.16 1.48 -4.95
N ARG A 2 -0.18 1.44 -4.85
CA ARG A 2 -1.13 1.03 -5.92
C ARG A 2 -0.94 1.70 -7.30
N LYS A 3 -0.70 3.02 -7.33
CA LYS A 3 -0.52 3.79 -8.57
C LYS A 3 0.75 3.38 -9.32
N ARG A 4 1.85 3.15 -8.60
CA ARG A 4 3.11 2.65 -9.18
C ARG A 4 2.94 1.25 -9.76
N PHE A 5 2.21 0.38 -9.05
CA PHE A 5 1.88 -0.95 -9.57
C PHE A 5 1.06 -0.86 -10.86
N PHE A 6 -0.05 -0.12 -10.89
CA PHE A 6 -0.88 0.00 -12.10
C PHE A 6 -0.21 0.74 -13.26
N ALA A 7 0.87 1.48 -13.00
CA ALA A 7 1.70 2.08 -14.03
C ALA A 7 2.76 1.13 -14.61
N SER A 8 2.99 -0.06 -14.02
CA SER A 8 3.92 -1.06 -14.54
C SER A 8 3.23 -2.04 -15.50
N GLU A 9 4.01 -2.69 -16.36
CA GLU A 9 3.49 -3.72 -17.29
C GLU A 9 2.74 -4.83 -16.56
N ALA A 10 3.29 -5.30 -15.43
CA ALA A 10 2.66 -6.31 -14.60
C ALA A 10 1.30 -5.84 -14.04
N GLY A 11 1.19 -4.58 -13.62
CA GLY A 11 -0.07 -4.03 -13.12
C GLY A 11 -1.11 -3.79 -14.21
N VAL A 12 -0.68 -3.40 -15.41
CA VAL A 12 -1.57 -3.30 -16.58
C VAL A 12 -2.11 -4.68 -16.95
N ALA A 13 -1.24 -5.70 -17.06
CA ALA A 13 -1.65 -7.08 -17.35
C ALA A 13 -2.63 -7.61 -16.29
N HIS A 14 -2.35 -7.36 -15.01
CA HIS A 14 -3.25 -7.73 -13.91
C HIS A 14 -4.61 -7.01 -14.00
N HIS A 15 -4.63 -5.71 -14.32
CA HIS A 15 -5.88 -4.95 -14.48
C HIS A 15 -6.75 -5.52 -15.60
N ARG A 16 -6.15 -5.82 -16.76
CA ARG A 16 -6.87 -6.38 -17.91
C ARG A 16 -7.44 -7.77 -17.61
N ALA A 17 -6.64 -8.64 -17.01
CA ALA A 17 -7.09 -9.98 -16.59
C ALA A 17 -8.25 -9.91 -15.59
N PHE A 18 -8.17 -9.00 -14.61
CA PHE A 18 -9.20 -8.85 -13.57
C PHE A 18 -10.51 -8.26 -14.13
N THR A 19 -10.42 -7.24 -14.99
CA THR A 19 -11.59 -6.54 -15.55
C THR A 19 -12.17 -7.20 -16.80
N ARG A 20 -11.47 -8.19 -17.38
CA ARG A 20 -11.79 -8.83 -18.66
C ARG A 20 -11.92 -7.80 -19.79
N SER A 21 -11.02 -6.81 -19.80
CA SER A 21 -11.02 -5.69 -20.73
C SER A 21 -9.59 -5.34 -21.14
N GLU A 22 -9.43 -4.77 -22.34
CA GLU A 22 -8.14 -4.25 -22.82
C GLU A 22 -7.82 -2.84 -22.31
N ALA A 23 -8.73 -2.25 -21.53
CA ALA A 23 -8.56 -0.91 -20.99
C ALA A 23 -7.30 -0.80 -20.13
N THR A 24 -6.57 0.31 -20.30
CA THR A 24 -5.43 0.64 -19.46
C THR A 24 -5.92 1.32 -18.17
N PRO A 25 -5.40 0.95 -16.98
CA PRO A 25 -5.78 1.61 -15.74
C PRO A 25 -5.42 3.10 -15.79
N GLN A 26 -6.37 3.97 -15.43
CA GLN A 26 -6.11 5.40 -15.31
C GLN A 26 -5.36 5.69 -14.01
N VAL A 27 -4.15 6.24 -14.11
CA VAL A 27 -3.29 6.55 -12.97
C VAL A 27 -2.96 8.04 -12.95
N HIS A 28 -3.34 8.74 -11.88
CA HIS A 28 -3.00 10.14 -11.66
C HIS A 28 -2.02 10.30 -10.50
N PHE A 29 -0.81 10.75 -10.80
CA PHE A 29 0.23 11.07 -9.80
C PHE A 29 0.01 12.45 -9.20
N ASN A 30 0.53 12.67 -7.98
CA ASN A 30 0.57 13.98 -7.29
C ASN A 30 -0.80 14.66 -7.08
N ARG A 31 -1.90 13.91 -7.15
CA ARG A 31 -3.22 14.37 -6.74
C ARG A 31 -3.36 14.19 -5.24
N ILE A 32 -3.74 15.26 -4.53
CA ILE A 32 -4.09 15.20 -3.12
C ILE A 32 -5.36 14.34 -2.99
N GLU A 33 -5.28 13.29 -2.18
CA GLU A 33 -6.36 12.35 -1.90
C GLU A 33 -6.69 12.42 -0.41
N ALA A 34 -7.36 13.51 0.00
CA ALA A 34 -7.56 13.86 1.41
C ALA A 34 -8.26 12.76 2.24
N ASP A 35 -9.12 11.95 1.60
CA ASP A 35 -9.86 10.87 2.24
C ASP A 35 -9.16 9.49 2.15
N GLN A 36 -7.89 9.46 1.73
CA GLN A 36 -7.10 8.24 1.63
C GLN A 36 -5.92 8.25 2.60
N ILE A 37 -5.58 7.06 3.09
CA ILE A 37 -4.36 6.83 3.86
C ILE A 37 -3.21 6.64 2.87
N ASP A 38 -2.15 7.43 3.03
CA ASP A 38 -0.92 7.30 2.28
C ASP A 38 0.24 6.80 3.17
N ASP A 39 1.40 6.64 2.55
CA ASP A 39 2.61 6.16 3.21
C ASP A 39 3.03 7.11 4.36
N ALA A 40 2.73 8.42 4.28
CA ALA A 40 3.08 9.38 5.32
C ALA A 40 2.26 9.14 6.59
N VAL A 41 0.97 8.82 6.48
CA VAL A 41 0.12 8.46 7.62
C VAL A 41 0.63 7.17 8.29
N VAL A 42 0.95 6.14 7.51
CA VAL A 42 1.49 4.86 8.02
C VAL A 42 2.80 5.09 8.79
N LEU A 43 3.73 5.85 8.20
CA LEU A 43 5.02 6.15 8.84
C LEU A 43 4.86 7.01 10.09
N ALA A 44 3.91 7.95 10.11
CA ALA A 44 3.62 8.76 11.29
C ALA A 44 3.11 7.92 12.48
N LEU A 45 2.29 6.89 12.23
CA LEU A 45 1.83 5.97 13.28
C LEU A 45 3.00 5.20 13.90
N VAL A 46 3.90 4.67 13.06
CA VAL A 46 5.10 3.95 13.52
C VAL A 46 6.02 4.88 14.32
N ALA A 47 6.27 6.09 13.82
CA ALA A 47 7.09 7.08 14.50
C ALA A 47 6.52 7.43 15.89
N ARG A 48 5.20 7.65 15.97
CA ARG A 48 4.51 7.96 17.22
C ARG A 48 4.57 6.80 18.23
N ALA A 49 4.41 5.55 17.78
CA ALA A 49 4.54 4.39 18.65
C ALA A 49 5.96 4.24 19.19
N ARG A 50 6.99 4.45 18.36
CA ARG A 50 8.39 4.43 18.78
C ARG A 50 8.72 5.55 19.77
N ALA A 51 8.21 6.75 19.53
CA ALA A 51 8.37 7.88 20.46
C ALA A 51 7.74 7.61 21.84
N ALA A 52 6.71 6.76 21.89
CA ALA A 52 6.10 6.30 23.14
C ALA A 52 6.83 5.10 23.78
N GLY A 53 7.97 4.68 23.25
CA GLY A 53 8.80 3.61 23.81
C GLY A 53 8.46 2.19 23.34
N PHE A 54 7.65 2.02 22.30
CA PHE A 54 7.33 0.70 21.73
C PHE A 54 8.31 0.31 20.60
N HIS A 55 8.45 -1.00 20.37
CA HIS A 55 9.01 -1.50 19.12
C HIS A 55 7.91 -1.54 18.06
N ALA A 56 8.08 -0.78 16.96
CA ALA A 56 7.08 -0.72 15.89
C ALA A 56 7.70 -0.91 14.50
N PHE A 57 7.05 -1.68 13.63
CA PHE A 57 7.53 -2.05 12.30
C PHE A 57 6.39 -2.06 11.27
N VAL A 58 6.71 -1.67 10.03
CA VAL A 58 5.86 -1.96 8.86
C VAL A 58 6.33 -3.29 8.28
N LEU A 59 5.40 -4.22 8.06
CA LEU A 59 5.68 -5.56 7.56
C LEU A 59 4.97 -5.79 6.22
N PRO A 60 5.60 -6.50 5.27
CA PRO A 60 4.91 -6.95 4.07
C PRO A 60 3.85 -7.99 4.46
N GLN A 61 2.73 -7.98 3.74
CA GLN A 61 1.72 -9.02 3.90
C GLN A 61 2.16 -10.32 3.17
N PRO A 62 1.88 -11.52 3.72
CA PRO A 62 2.15 -12.78 3.03
C PRO A 62 1.52 -12.85 1.63
N PRO A 63 2.25 -13.33 0.61
CA PRO A 63 1.80 -13.28 -0.79
C PRO A 63 0.56 -14.13 -1.08
N GLU A 64 0.27 -15.12 -0.24
CA GLU A 64 -0.92 -15.97 -0.32
C GLU A 64 -2.22 -15.24 0.05
N LEU A 65 -2.15 -14.07 0.70
CA LEU A 65 -3.34 -13.32 1.10
C LEU A 65 -3.90 -12.47 -0.05
N PRO A 66 -5.24 -12.37 -0.18
CA PRO A 66 -5.85 -11.51 -1.18
C PRO A 66 -5.38 -10.06 -1.05
N MET A 67 -4.92 -9.49 -2.16
CA MET A 67 -4.43 -8.12 -2.25
C MET A 67 -3.18 -7.82 -1.39
N ALA A 68 -2.34 -8.83 -1.13
CA ALA A 68 -1.08 -8.68 -0.38
C ALA A 68 -0.16 -7.57 -0.94
N ASN A 69 -0.21 -7.32 -2.25
CA ASN A 69 0.56 -6.25 -2.90
C ASN A 69 0.00 -4.83 -2.68
N ARG A 70 -1.08 -4.67 -1.91
CA ARG A 70 -1.72 -3.37 -1.62
C ARG A 70 -1.86 -3.08 -0.14
N ARG A 71 -1.46 -4.00 0.72
CA ARG A 71 -1.65 -3.93 2.17
C ARG A 71 -0.31 -4.13 2.85
N GLU A 72 -0.11 -3.37 3.90
CA GLU A 72 1.01 -3.50 4.81
C GLU A 72 0.44 -3.66 6.22
N ASP A 73 1.06 -4.51 7.02
CA ASP A 73 0.66 -4.71 8.40
C ASP A 73 1.61 -3.91 9.32
N ILE A 74 1.06 -3.30 10.38
CA ILE A 74 1.87 -2.61 11.40
C ILE A 74 1.93 -3.47 12.64
N LEU A 75 3.13 -3.90 13.02
CA LEU A 75 3.39 -4.61 14.27
C LEU A 75 3.87 -3.62 15.33
N ILE A 76 3.21 -3.57 16.49
CA ILE A 76 3.61 -2.77 17.65
C ILE A 76 3.73 -3.69 18.87
N VAL A 77 4.90 -3.72 19.50
CA VAL A 77 5.23 -4.63 20.59
C VAL A 77 5.78 -3.82 21.76
N ARG A 78 5.34 -4.14 22.97
CA ARG A 78 5.91 -3.59 24.20
C ARG A 78 7.33 -4.15 24.38
N PRO A 79 8.31 -3.35 24.83
CA PRO A 79 9.66 -3.83 25.08
C PRO A 79 9.71 -5.00 26.06
#